data_AF-A0A9D1XLE6-F1
#
_entry.id   AF-A0A9D1XLE6-F1
#
_cell.length_a   1.000
_cell.length_b   1.000
_cell.length_c   1.000
_cell.angle_alpha   90.00
_cell.angle_beta   90.00
_cell.angle_gamma   90.00
#
_symmetry.space_group_name_H-M   'P 1'
#
loop_
_entity.id
_entity.type
_entity.pdbx_description
1 polymer ?
#
loop_
_entity_poly.entity_id
_entity_poly.type
_entity_poly.pdbx_seq_one_letter_code
_entity_poly.pdbx_strand_id
1 'polypeptide(L)' 'MDKNKILELKFLNIAKYSGIVAAISFVLFLIINAFNTGSNVLFIISYVLLMVAIVGAIQGICLFVIGNYFGKK' A
#
# COMPACT_ATOMS: atom_id res chain seq x y z
N MET A 1 8.91 21.69 18.36
CA MET A 1 8.78 20.25 18.04
C MET A 1 9.93 19.88 17.13
N ASP A 2 10.67 18.83 17.47
CA ASP A 2 11.87 18.42 16.73
C ASP A 2 11.52 18.04 15.29
N LYS A 3 12.26 18.56 14.30
CA LYS A 3 11.95 18.35 12.88
C LYS A 3 11.97 16.86 12.52
N ASN A 4 12.85 16.07 13.16
CA ASN A 4 12.94 14.63 12.95
C ASN A 4 11.67 13.89 13.41
N LYS A 5 11.13 14.26 14.58
CA LYS A 5 9.87 13.70 15.10
C LYS A 5 8.66 14.01 14.21
N ILE A 6 8.63 15.21 13.61
CA ILE A 6 7.58 15.55 12.64
C ILE A 6 7.68 14.68 11.39
N LEU A 7 8.91 14.44 10.91
CA LEU A 7 9.17 13.65 9.71
C LEU A 7 8.86 12.17 9.93
N GLU A 8 9.30 11.60 11.05
CA GLU A 8 8.97 10.25 11.50
C GLU A 8 7.44 10.03 11.50
N LEU A 9 6.71 10.89 12.20
CA LEU A 9 5.25 10.73 12.35
C LEU A 9 4.52 10.83 11.01
N LYS A 10 4.97 11.71 10.12
CA LYS A 10 4.45 11.81 8.75
C LYS A 10 4.73 10.54 7.94
N PHE A 11 5.97 10.04 7.95
CA PHE A 11 6.32 8.84 7.19
C PHE A 11 5.60 7.59 7.71
N LEU A 12 5.52 7.41 9.03
CA LEU A 12 4.80 6.28 9.63
C LEU A 12 3.30 6.34 9.34
N ASN A 13 2.69 7.53 9.37
CA ASN A 13 1.28 7.68 8.98
C ASN A 13 1.07 7.35 7.51
N ILE A 14 1.90 7.86 6.60
CA ILE A 14 1.77 7.54 5.16
C ILE A 14 2.01 6.05 4.93
N ALA A 15 2.98 5.44 5.61
CA ALA A 15 3.24 4.00 5.54
C ALA A 15 2.00 3.18 5.95
N LYS A 16 1.35 3.57 7.05
CA LYS A 16 0.13 2.93 7.54
C LYS A 16 -1.02 3.03 6.53
N TYR A 17 -1.28 4.23 5.99
CA TYR A 17 -2.33 4.40 4.98
C TYR A 17 -2.03 3.64 3.70
N SER A 18 -0.77 3.63 3.25
CA SER A 18 -0.31 2.84 2.10
C SER A 18 -0.57 1.34 2.30
N GLY A 19 -0.28 0.82 3.50
CA GLY A 19 -0.58 -0.57 3.85
C GLY A 19 -2.08 -0.89 3.86
N ILE A 20 -2.92 0.03 4.37
CA ILE A 20 -4.39 -0.14 4.37
C ILE A 20 -4.92 -0.18 2.93
N VAL A 21 -4.50 0.75 2.08
CA VAL A 21 -4.89 0.78 0.66
C VAL A 21 -4.45 -0.50 -0.02
N ALA A 22 -3.22 -0.95 0.20
CA ALA A 22 -2.71 -2.19 -0.37
C ALA A 22 -3.55 -3.41 0.03
N ALA A 23 -3.90 -3.53 1.32
CA ALA A 23 -4.73 -4.63 1.81
C ALA A 23 -6.13 -4.62 1.20
N ILE A 24 -6.78 -3.45 1.13
CA ILE A 24 -8.11 -3.31 0.51
C ILE A 24 -8.06 -3.66 -0.97
N SER A 25 -7.07 -3.14 -1.71
CA SER A 25 -6.88 -3.47 -3.12
C SER A 25 -6.63 -4.96 -3.34
N PHE A 26 -5.88 -5.62 -2.44
CA PHE A 26 -5.66 -7.06 -2.52
C PHE A 26 -6.93 -7.87 -2.28
N VAL A 27 -7.75 -7.50 -1.29
CA VAL A 27 -9.04 -8.15 -1.03
C VAL A 27 -9.98 -8.00 -2.23
N LEU A 28 -10.07 -6.80 -2.80
CA LEU A 28 -10.87 -6.54 -4.00
C LEU A 28 -10.34 -7.32 -5.21
N PHE A 29 -9.03 -7.42 -5.38
CA PHE A 29 -8.41 -8.26 -6.39
C PHE A 29 -8.87 -9.72 -6.26
N LEU A 30 -8.81 -10.31 -5.07
CA LEU A 30 -9.22 -11.71 -4.86
C LEU A 30 -10.69 -11.93 -5.22
N ILE A 31 -11.58 -11.01 -4.81
CA ILE A 31 -13.01 -11.08 -5.11
C ILE A 31 -13.22 -11.02 -6.63
N ILE A 32 -12.71 -9.98 -7.30
CA ILE A 32 -12.95 -9.78 -8.73
C ILE A 32 -12.31 -10.89 -9.57
N ASN A 33 -11.11 -11.34 -9.19
CA ASN A 33 -10.42 -12.42 -9.88
C ASN A 33 -11.17 -13.75 -9.74
N ALA A 34 -11.81 -14.02 -8.60
CA ALA A 34 -12.62 -15.23 -8.39
C ALA A 34 -13.89 -15.26 -9.28
N PHE A 35 -14.46 -14.09 -9.59
CA PHE A 35 -15.63 -13.97 -10.48
C PHE A 35 -15.26 -13.71 -11.96
N ASN A 36 -13.96 -13.66 -12.28
CA ASN A 36 -13.50 -13.39 -13.64
C ASN A 36 -13.59 -14.65 -14.54
N THR A 37 -14.80 -14.97 -14.99
CA THR A 37 -15.08 -16.12 -15.88
C THR A 37 -14.80 -15.78 -17.36
N GLY A 38 -13.61 -15.28 -17.68
CA GLY A 38 -13.18 -14.99 -19.05
C GLY A 38 -13.55 -13.59 -19.57
N SER A 39 -13.82 -12.63 -18.68
CA SER A 39 -14.07 -11.24 -19.07
C SER A 39 -12.76 -10.45 -19.15
N ASN A 40 -12.43 -9.96 -20.35
CA ASN A 40 -11.24 -9.12 -20.55
C ASN A 40 -11.25 -7.85 -19.67
N VAL A 41 -12.43 -7.29 -19.40
CA VAL A 41 -12.56 -6.09 -18.56
C VAL A 41 -12.26 -6.42 -17.09
N LEU A 42 -12.81 -7.51 -16.56
CA LEU A 42 -12.55 -7.94 -15.17
C LEU A 42 -11.10 -8.38 -14.97
N PHE A 43 -10.47 -8.94 -16.02
CA PHE A 43 -9.06 -9.26 -16.02
C PHE A 43 -8.18 -8.01 -15.85
N ILE A 44 -8.43 -6.97 -16.65
CA ILE A 44 -7.68 -5.70 -16.56
C ILE A 44 -7.88 -5.06 -15.18
N ILE A 45 -9.11 -5.03 -14.68
CA ILE A 45 -9.41 -4.49 -13.35
C ILE A 45 -8.67 -5.27 -12.25
N SER A 46 -8.70 -6.60 -12.29
CA SER A 46 -7.96 -7.44 -11.35
C SER A 46 -6.46 -7.19 -11.41
N TYR A 47 -5.89 -7.08 -12.61
CA TYR A 47 -4.48 -6.80 -12.78
C TYR A 47 -4.07 -5.44 -12.21
N VAL A 48 -4.86 -4.39 -12.44
CA VAL A 48 -4.60 -3.06 -11.88
C VAL A 48 -4.68 -3.09 -10.35
N LEU A 49 -5.70 -3.76 -9.78
CA LEU A 49 -5.82 -3.91 -8.32
C LEU A 49 -4.63 -4.65 -7.71
N LEU A 50 -4.13 -5.70 -8.37
CA LEU A 50 -2.94 -6.42 -7.94
C LEU A 50 -1.71 -5.51 -7.96
N MET A 51 -1.52 -4.73 -9.02
CA MET A 51 -0.40 -3.78 -9.11
C MET A 51 -0.47 -2.70 -8.03
N VAL A 52 -1.66 -2.15 -7.77
CA VAL A 52 -1.86 -1.17 -6.68
C VAL A 52 -1.55 -1.81 -5.33
N ALA A 53 -1.97 -3.06 -5.10
CA ALA A 53 -1.66 -3.78 -3.87
C ALA A 53 -0.15 -3.98 -3.66
N ILE A 54 0.57 -4.43 -4.70
CA ILE A 54 2.02 -4.66 -4.64
C ILE A 54 2.76 -3.35 -4.40
N VAL A 55 2.48 -2.31 -5.20
CA VAL A 55 3.15 -1.01 -5.09
C VAL A 55 2.86 -0.38 -3.74
N GLY A 56 1.60 -0.40 -3.28
CA GLY A 56 1.21 0.13 -1.97
C GLY A 56 1.88 -0.60 -0.81
N ALA A 57 2.07 -1.92 -0.91
CA ALA A 57 2.78 -2.70 0.10
C ALA A 57 4.28 -2.36 0.15
N ILE A 58 4.95 -2.32 -1.01
CA ILE A 58 6.37 -1.95 -1.11
C ILE A 58 6.59 -0.53 -0.60
N GLN A 59 5.77 0.42 -1.05
CA GLN A 59 5.82 1.81 -0.59
C GLN A 59 5.60 1.92 0.92
N GLY A 60 4.63 1.17 1.46
CA GLY A 60 4.37 1.12 2.91
C GLY A 60 5.59 0.66 3.70
N ILE A 61 6.24 -0.42 3.26
CA ILE A 61 7.46 -0.95 3.90
C ILE A 61 8.60 0.07 3.81
N CYS A 62 8.86 0.65 2.64
CA CYS A 62 9.92 1.65 2.46
C CYS A 62 9.72 2.86 3.40
N LEU A 63 8.50 3.41 3.45
CA LEU A 63 8.18 4.55 4.30
C LEU A 63 8.25 4.20 5.80
N PHE A 64 7.91 2.98 6.18
CA PHE A 64 8.05 2.50 7.55
C PHE A 64 9.53 2.44 7.98
N VAL A 65 10.40 1.90 7.12
CA VAL A 65 11.85 1.84 7.37
C VAL A 65 12.43 3.25 7.48
N ILE A 66 12.07 4.15 6.55
CA ILE A 66 12.54 5.54 6.55
C ILE A 66 12.03 6.28 7.80
N GLY A 67 10.75 6.13 8.16
CA GLY A 67 10.18 6.77 9.34
C GLY A 67 10.91 6.38 10.61
N ASN A 68 11.16 5.08 10.81
CA ASN A 68 11.91 4.58 11.96
C ASN A 68 13.38 5.02 11.98
N TYR A 69 13.99 5.30 10.83
CA TYR A 69 15.34 5.87 10.77
C TYR A 69 15.37 7.29 11.33
N PHE A 70 14.37 8.11 11.03
CA PHE A 70 14.27 9.47 11.56
C PHE A 70 13.90 9.52 13.04
N GLY A 71 13.13 8.56 13.55
CA GLY A 71 12.80 8.48 14.99
C GLY A 71 13.98 8.08 15.89
N LYS A 72 15.02 7.46 15.32
CA LYS A 72 16.24 7.07 16.03
C LYS A 72 17.30 8.18 16.10
N LYS A 73 17.10 9.31 15.41
CA LYS A 73 18.02 10.44 15.33
C LYS A 73 17.46 11.66 16.04
#